data_AF-A0A2N1TZI9-F1
#
_entry.id   AF-A0A2N1TZI9-F1
#
_cell.length_a   1.000
_cell.length_b   1.000
_cell.length_c   1.000
_cell.angle_alpha   90.00
_cell.angle_beta   90.00
_cell.angle_gamma   90.00
#
_symmetry.space_group_name_H-M   'P 1'
#
loop_
_entity.id
_entity.type
_entity.pdbx_description
1 polymer ?
#
loop_
_entity_poly.entity_id
_entity_poly.type
_entity_poly.pdbx_seq_one_letter_code
_entity_poly.pdbx_strand_id
1 'polypeptide(L)'
;MTIFNNRIFLSGLLFALVALALPAQVNTTTSAHTSDETARCLACHGPRQIKLVETWENSTHAKHGVGCYECHKADPKDSAAKNGHFSFSVQLPVSPRTCAECHPAQYESFSQSSHAEAFETIRDEPMRTQSPALFEQSCAICHGNDLRMQRGRPLDNTWPNHGIGRINTDGSRGNCAACHGHHDDSMARARSPETCGKCHRGDTGPAYEAWKASRHGNDWQMTSAAVNLDKSGFKPVNEALKRPDCYVCHLAPSTGTASATHNPGERLSWHLAATRSEHREEWGDKRLIMQESCRNCHASTQVDMYYRRFDAGVLEFNRLASEAVTLTSASDSRSLAAIKAAAMKGKIGAAMLSPLHVRDGATELLDYQTPSGR
;
A
#
# COMPACT_ATOMS: atom_id res chain seq x y z
N MET A 1 39.08 -58.76 72.57
CA MET A 1 39.32 -59.93 71.71
C MET A 1 38.26 -59.89 70.63
N THR A 2 38.70 -59.73 69.37
CA THR A 2 37.93 -59.64 68.10
C THR A 2 36.85 -58.55 68.00
N ILE A 3 36.98 -57.68 67.00
CA ILE A 3 35.94 -57.37 65.99
C ILE A 3 36.61 -56.64 64.80
N PHE A 4 36.40 -57.26 63.63
CA PHE A 4 36.38 -56.78 62.23
C PHE A 4 37.00 -55.43 61.85
N ASN A 5 37.81 -55.43 60.78
CA ASN A 5 37.97 -54.23 59.95
C ASN A 5 37.95 -54.53 58.43
N ASN A 6 36.95 -53.91 57.80
CA ASN A 6 36.62 -53.73 56.40
C ASN A 6 37.78 -53.55 55.41
N ARG A 7 37.69 -54.22 54.26
CA ARG A 7 38.11 -53.67 52.96
C ARG A 7 37.13 -54.08 51.87
N ILE A 8 36.23 -53.17 51.52
CA ILE A 8 35.29 -53.28 50.40
C ILE A 8 35.95 -52.64 49.18
N PHE A 9 36.09 -53.42 48.11
CA PHE A 9 36.42 -52.93 46.76
C PHE A 9 35.21 -52.17 46.19
N LEU A 10 35.33 -50.85 46.01
CA LEU A 10 34.37 -50.08 45.21
C LEU A 10 34.73 -50.24 43.71
N SER A 11 33.97 -51.08 43.00
CA SER A 11 33.85 -50.99 41.54
C SER A 11 32.76 -49.97 41.23
N GLY A 12 33.14 -48.77 40.81
CA GLY A 12 32.20 -47.72 40.37
C GLY A 12 31.67 -48.04 38.97
N LEU A 13 30.43 -48.55 38.89
CA LEU A 13 29.66 -48.56 37.66
C LEU A 13 29.14 -47.13 37.41
N LEU A 14 29.73 -46.43 36.44
CA LEU A 14 29.25 -45.15 35.94
C LEU A 14 28.09 -45.42 34.97
N PHE A 15 26.86 -45.50 35.47
CA PHE A 15 25.67 -45.46 34.61
C PHE A 15 25.48 -44.02 34.09
N ALA A 16 25.92 -43.78 32.85
CA ALA A 16 25.57 -42.56 32.13
C ALA A 16 24.07 -42.58 31.81
N LEU A 17 23.29 -41.84 32.61
CA LEU A 17 21.91 -41.48 32.30
C LEU A 17 21.92 -40.55 31.08
N VAL A 18 21.83 -41.13 29.88
CA VAL A 18 21.44 -40.39 28.67
C VAL A 18 19.95 -40.09 28.82
N ALA A 19 19.65 -38.93 29.43
CA ALA A 19 18.32 -38.36 29.34
C ALA A 19 18.05 -38.05 27.87
N LEU A 20 17.22 -38.87 27.22
CA LEU A 20 16.59 -38.49 25.96
C LEU A 20 15.73 -37.25 26.24
N ALA A 21 16.31 -36.07 26.02
CA ALA A 21 15.55 -34.85 25.89
C ALA A 21 14.68 -34.98 24.63
N LEU A 22 13.46 -35.48 24.81
CA LEU A 22 12.40 -35.32 23.82
C LEU A 22 12.31 -33.81 23.52
N PRO A 23 12.35 -33.37 22.25
CA PRO A 23 12.17 -31.97 21.95
C PRO A 23 10.82 -31.55 22.53
N ALA A 24 10.83 -30.51 23.37
CA ALA A 24 9.61 -29.92 23.89
C ALA A 24 8.70 -29.62 22.69
N GLN A 25 7.57 -30.32 22.60
CA GLN A 25 6.51 -29.97 21.67
C GLN A 25 6.04 -28.58 22.11
N VAL A 26 6.43 -27.55 21.37
CA VAL A 26 5.88 -26.22 21.55
C VAL A 26 4.42 -26.33 21.13
N ASN A 27 3.55 -26.55 22.11
CA ASN A 27 2.11 -26.42 21.95
C ASN A 27 1.83 -24.95 21.68
N THR A 28 1.86 -24.57 20.40
CA THR A 28 1.35 -23.31 19.89
C THR A 28 -0.18 -23.39 19.92
N THR A 29 -0.76 -23.42 21.12
CA THR A 29 -2.20 -23.24 21.28
C THR A 29 -2.50 -21.78 21.00
N THR A 30 -3.01 -21.52 19.80
CA THR A 30 -3.53 -20.21 19.43
C THR A 30 -4.60 -19.76 20.43
N SER A 31 -4.62 -18.46 20.77
CA SER A 31 -5.64 -17.89 21.67
C SER A 31 -6.84 -17.31 20.91
N ALA A 32 -6.80 -17.29 19.58
CA ALA A 32 -7.86 -16.74 18.76
C ALA A 32 -9.07 -17.69 18.71
N HIS A 33 -10.28 -17.13 18.88
CA HIS A 33 -11.51 -17.84 18.57
C HIS A 33 -11.56 -18.12 17.07
N THR A 34 -11.58 -19.39 16.67
CA THR A 34 -11.51 -19.79 15.26
C THR A 34 -12.59 -20.81 14.92
N SER A 35 -12.96 -20.87 13.64
CA SER A 35 -13.75 -21.98 13.09
C SER A 35 -12.97 -23.29 13.17
N ASP A 36 -13.69 -24.42 13.11
CA ASP A 36 -13.07 -25.75 13.06
C ASP A 36 -12.16 -25.90 11.83
N GLU A 37 -12.54 -25.26 10.71
CA GLU A 37 -11.73 -25.23 9.50
C GLU A 37 -10.42 -24.48 9.69
N THR A 38 -10.45 -23.27 10.27
CA THR A 38 -9.22 -22.52 10.58
C THR A 38 -8.36 -23.25 11.61
N ALA A 39 -8.94 -23.90 12.63
CA ALA A 39 -8.20 -24.70 13.59
C ALA A 39 -7.39 -25.82 12.89
N ARG A 40 -7.95 -26.45 11.85
CA ARG A 40 -7.24 -27.44 11.03
C ARG A 40 -6.12 -26.83 10.20
N CYS A 41 -6.28 -25.60 9.70
CA CYS A 41 -5.19 -24.86 9.06
C CYS A 41 -4.04 -24.61 10.04
N LEU A 42 -4.35 -24.10 11.23
CA LEU A 42 -3.38 -23.75 12.27
C LEU A 42 -2.61 -24.97 12.80
N ALA A 43 -3.25 -26.13 12.91
CA ALA A 43 -2.59 -27.37 13.32
C ALA A 43 -1.40 -27.77 12.41
N CYS A 44 -1.42 -27.36 11.13
CA CYS A 44 -0.34 -27.61 10.19
C CYS A 44 0.54 -26.37 9.93
N HIS A 45 -0.07 -25.19 9.80
CA HIS A 45 0.62 -23.95 9.48
C HIS A 45 1.29 -23.27 10.68
N GLY A 46 0.75 -23.40 11.90
CA GLY A 46 1.33 -22.90 13.15
C GLY A 46 2.81 -23.25 13.32
N PRO A 47 3.18 -24.56 13.31
CA PRO A 47 4.58 -24.96 13.48
C PRO A 47 5.46 -24.71 12.23
N ARG A 48 4.87 -24.50 11.05
CA ARG A 48 5.61 -24.39 9.77
C ARG A 48 5.84 -22.96 9.31
N GLN A 49 4.96 -22.05 9.71
CA GLN A 49 4.92 -20.66 9.28
C GLN A 49 4.71 -19.75 10.49
N ILE A 50 5.54 -19.96 11.51
CA ILE A 50 5.43 -19.35 12.85
C ILE A 50 5.18 -17.84 12.75
N LYS A 51 5.99 -17.11 11.98
CA LYS A 51 5.84 -15.64 11.86
C LYS A 51 4.59 -15.20 11.12
N LEU A 52 4.10 -15.98 10.16
CA LEU A 52 2.82 -15.68 9.49
C LEU A 52 1.67 -15.83 10.49
N VAL A 53 1.67 -16.93 11.25
CA VAL A 53 0.63 -17.20 12.25
C VAL A 53 0.69 -16.20 13.40
N GLU A 54 1.86 -15.92 13.96
CA GLU A 54 2.03 -14.87 14.99
C GLU A 54 1.54 -13.50 14.51
N THR A 55 1.77 -13.18 13.23
CA THR A 55 1.31 -11.91 12.64
C THR A 55 -0.22 -11.88 12.58
N TRP A 56 -0.83 -12.94 12.07
CA TRP A 56 -2.29 -13.08 12.04
C TRP A 56 -2.91 -13.09 13.43
N GLU A 57 -2.35 -13.81 14.40
CA GLU A 57 -2.89 -13.86 15.77
C GLU A 57 -2.97 -12.49 16.44
N ASN A 58 -2.07 -11.57 16.07
CA ASN A 58 -2.05 -10.19 16.59
C ASN A 58 -2.98 -9.22 15.84
N SER A 59 -3.51 -9.65 14.68
CA SER A 59 -4.38 -8.85 13.80
C SER A 59 -5.74 -8.56 14.43
N THR A 60 -6.46 -7.59 13.86
CA THR A 60 -7.85 -7.32 14.24
C THR A 60 -8.77 -8.45 13.77
N HIS A 61 -8.54 -8.99 12.58
CA HIS A 61 -9.28 -10.12 12.03
C HIS A 61 -9.26 -11.34 12.94
N ALA A 62 -8.11 -11.73 13.50
CA ALA A 62 -8.04 -12.86 14.44
C ALA A 62 -8.86 -12.63 15.71
N LYS A 63 -8.84 -11.40 16.26
CA LYS A 63 -9.65 -11.03 17.44
C LYS A 63 -11.15 -11.12 17.18
N HIS A 64 -11.56 -10.99 15.91
CA HIS A 64 -12.95 -11.07 15.47
C HIS A 64 -13.30 -12.40 14.77
N GLY A 65 -12.44 -13.42 14.89
CA GLY A 65 -12.71 -14.77 14.39
C GLY A 65 -12.60 -14.94 12.87
N VAL A 66 -11.99 -13.99 12.17
CA VAL A 66 -11.67 -14.09 10.74
C VAL A 66 -10.31 -14.77 10.59
N GLY A 67 -10.33 -16.07 10.30
CA GLY A 67 -9.16 -16.93 10.23
C GLY A 67 -8.66 -17.22 8.83
N CYS A 68 -7.77 -18.21 8.74
CA CYS A 68 -7.17 -18.65 7.48
C CYS A 68 -8.25 -19.11 6.49
N TYR A 69 -9.19 -19.93 6.96
CA TYR A 69 -10.22 -20.52 6.10
C TYR A 69 -11.22 -19.47 5.61
N GLU A 70 -11.63 -18.55 6.49
CA GLU A 70 -12.62 -17.50 6.17
C GLU A 70 -12.17 -16.64 4.97
N CYS A 71 -10.88 -16.35 4.86
CA CYS A 71 -10.29 -15.59 3.76
C CYS A 71 -9.83 -16.46 2.57
N HIS A 72 -9.25 -17.64 2.83
CA HIS A 72 -8.63 -18.44 1.77
C HIS A 72 -9.56 -19.47 1.13
N LYS A 73 -10.75 -19.74 1.69
CA LYS A 73 -11.76 -20.59 1.05
C LYS A 73 -12.00 -20.10 -0.38
N ALA A 74 -12.04 -21.02 -1.33
CA ALA A 74 -12.19 -20.69 -2.75
C ALA A 74 -13.36 -21.45 -3.37
N ASP A 75 -13.98 -20.85 -4.39
CA ASP A 75 -14.83 -21.62 -5.31
C ASP A 75 -13.95 -22.67 -6.01
N PRO A 76 -14.26 -23.98 -5.91
CA PRO A 76 -13.49 -25.03 -6.58
C PRO A 76 -13.33 -24.86 -8.10
N LYS A 77 -14.17 -24.03 -8.73
CA LYS A 77 -14.14 -23.70 -10.16
C LYS A 77 -13.20 -22.54 -10.49
N ASP A 78 -12.79 -21.74 -9.52
CA ASP A 78 -11.82 -20.67 -9.73
C ASP A 78 -10.46 -21.27 -10.16
N SER A 79 -9.81 -20.67 -11.14
CA SER A 79 -8.52 -21.17 -11.62
C SER A 79 -7.39 -21.01 -10.59
N ALA A 80 -7.51 -20.04 -9.66
CA ALA A 80 -6.64 -19.86 -8.50
C ALA A 80 -6.94 -20.85 -7.37
N ALA A 81 -8.01 -21.64 -7.45
CA ALA A 81 -8.35 -22.61 -6.42
C ALA A 81 -7.42 -23.84 -6.48
N LYS A 82 -6.82 -24.14 -5.32
CA LYS A 82 -6.13 -25.39 -5.03
C LYS A 82 -7.11 -26.34 -4.35
N ASN A 83 -7.80 -27.13 -5.17
CA ASN A 83 -8.67 -28.20 -4.69
C ASN A 83 -7.87 -29.30 -3.95
N GLY A 84 -8.48 -29.88 -2.92
CA GLY A 84 -7.93 -31.01 -2.17
C GLY A 84 -6.79 -30.65 -1.22
N HIS A 85 -6.65 -29.38 -0.83
CA HIS A 85 -5.71 -28.97 0.21
C HIS A 85 -6.24 -29.41 1.58
N PHE A 86 -5.95 -30.67 1.94
CA PHE A 86 -6.47 -31.32 3.15
C PHE A 86 -8.01 -31.27 3.25
N SER A 87 -8.68 -31.63 2.14
CA SER A 87 -10.15 -31.61 1.97
C SER A 87 -10.78 -30.24 1.77
N PHE A 88 -10.00 -29.17 1.78
CA PHE A 88 -10.49 -27.83 1.43
C PHE A 88 -10.14 -27.46 -0.02
N SER A 89 -10.95 -26.56 -0.58
CA SER A 89 -10.54 -25.76 -1.72
C SER A 89 -10.12 -24.39 -1.21
N VAL A 90 -8.87 -24.02 -1.49
CA VAL A 90 -8.28 -22.77 -1.01
C VAL A 90 -7.56 -22.05 -2.13
N GLN A 91 -7.48 -20.73 -2.08
CA GLN A 91 -6.70 -19.93 -3.01
C GLN A 91 -5.69 -19.07 -2.26
N LEU A 92 -4.46 -18.98 -2.77
CA LEU A 92 -3.45 -18.09 -2.20
C LEU A 92 -3.79 -16.60 -2.44
N PRO A 93 -4.17 -16.18 -3.66
CA PRO A 93 -4.53 -14.80 -3.92
C PRO A 93 -5.95 -14.55 -3.41
N VAL A 94 -6.08 -13.92 -2.24
CA VAL A 94 -7.37 -13.42 -1.77
C VAL A 94 -7.74 -12.19 -2.60
N SER A 95 -8.96 -12.18 -3.15
CA SER A 95 -9.46 -11.11 -4.01
C SER A 95 -10.25 -10.06 -3.22
N PRO A 96 -10.43 -8.85 -3.76
CA PRO A 96 -11.33 -7.85 -3.20
C PRO A 96 -12.77 -8.33 -2.97
N ARG A 97 -13.28 -9.30 -3.74
CA ARG A 97 -14.63 -9.84 -3.54
C ARG A 97 -14.75 -10.60 -2.23
N THR A 98 -13.71 -11.32 -1.82
CA THR A 98 -13.68 -11.95 -0.49
C THR A 98 -13.76 -10.89 0.61
N CYS A 99 -13.03 -9.78 0.46
CA CYS A 99 -13.10 -8.66 1.41
C CYS A 99 -14.51 -8.03 1.45
N ALA A 100 -15.18 -7.94 0.29
CA ALA A 100 -16.50 -7.35 0.15
C ALA A 100 -17.62 -8.13 0.86
N GLU A 101 -17.40 -9.41 1.23
CA GLU A 101 -18.35 -10.18 2.06
C GLU A 101 -18.59 -9.49 3.42
N CYS A 102 -17.56 -8.83 3.97
CA CYS A 102 -17.62 -8.10 5.25
C CYS A 102 -17.47 -6.57 5.09
N HIS A 103 -16.80 -6.11 4.03
CA HIS A 103 -16.45 -4.70 3.79
C HIS A 103 -17.02 -4.17 2.46
N PRO A 104 -18.34 -4.26 2.21
CA PRO A 104 -18.92 -3.91 0.92
C PRO A 104 -18.77 -2.42 0.58
N ALA A 105 -18.86 -1.52 1.57
CA ALA A 105 -18.72 -0.08 1.36
C ALA A 105 -17.28 0.32 0.97
N GLN A 106 -16.28 -0.30 1.60
CA GLN A 106 -14.87 -0.08 1.28
C GLN A 106 -14.53 -0.62 -0.10
N TYR A 107 -15.05 -1.81 -0.44
CA TYR A 107 -14.89 -2.38 -1.78
C TYR A 107 -15.51 -1.50 -2.85
N GLU A 108 -16.76 -1.05 -2.66
CA GLU A 108 -17.45 -0.20 -3.62
C GLU A 108 -16.67 1.11 -3.86
N SER A 109 -16.30 1.80 -2.77
CA SER A 109 -15.48 3.02 -2.84
C SER A 109 -14.16 2.77 -3.56
N PHE A 110 -13.41 1.71 -3.19
CA PHE A 110 -12.14 1.38 -3.85
C PHE A 110 -12.33 1.06 -5.35
N SER A 111 -13.38 0.33 -5.72
CA SER A 111 -13.62 -0.15 -7.08
C SER A 111 -13.84 0.99 -8.08
N GLN A 112 -14.31 2.14 -7.61
CA GLN A 112 -14.51 3.37 -8.40
C GLN A 112 -13.23 4.23 -8.51
N SER A 113 -12.13 3.80 -7.89
CA SER A 113 -10.89 4.57 -7.87
C SER A 113 -9.97 4.21 -9.03
N SER A 114 -9.15 5.17 -9.47
CA SER A 114 -8.07 4.91 -10.42
C SER A 114 -7.02 3.91 -9.90
N HIS A 115 -6.99 3.60 -8.59
CA HIS A 115 -6.15 2.53 -8.06
C HIS A 115 -6.64 1.14 -8.49
N ALA A 116 -7.95 0.90 -8.55
CA ALA A 116 -8.50 -0.34 -9.09
C ALA A 116 -8.15 -0.52 -10.58
N GLU A 117 -7.95 0.58 -11.30
CA GLU A 117 -7.56 0.60 -12.71
C GLU A 117 -6.05 0.75 -12.94
N ALA A 118 -5.22 0.73 -11.89
CA ALA A 118 -3.81 1.10 -12.00
C ALA A 118 -3.04 0.24 -13.02
N PHE A 119 -3.39 -1.04 -13.16
CA PHE A 119 -2.75 -1.89 -14.17
C PHE A 119 -3.11 -1.48 -15.61
N GLU A 120 -4.32 -0.96 -15.86
CA GLU A 120 -4.72 -0.52 -17.21
C GLU A 120 -3.79 0.55 -17.76
N THR A 121 -3.29 1.43 -16.89
CA THR A 121 -2.41 2.54 -17.30
C THR A 121 -1.05 2.08 -17.79
N ILE A 122 -0.67 0.83 -17.52
CA ILE A 122 0.62 0.23 -17.91
C ILE A 122 0.47 -1.08 -18.69
N ARG A 123 -0.76 -1.46 -19.06
CA ARG A 123 -1.07 -2.75 -19.70
C ARG A 123 -0.25 -2.96 -20.98
N ASP A 124 -0.05 -1.89 -21.73
CA ASP A 124 0.61 -1.91 -23.04
C ASP A 124 2.08 -1.46 -22.97
N GLU A 125 2.64 -1.32 -21.76
CA GLU A 125 4.06 -0.99 -21.58
C GLU A 125 4.93 -2.08 -22.23
N PRO A 126 5.81 -1.75 -23.19
CA PRO A 126 6.61 -2.75 -23.91
C PRO A 126 7.43 -3.68 -23.02
N MET A 127 7.87 -3.19 -21.85
CA MET A 127 8.58 -4.02 -20.87
C MET A 127 7.79 -5.26 -20.44
N ARG A 128 6.45 -5.19 -20.42
CA ARG A 128 5.58 -6.31 -20.03
C ARG A 128 5.78 -7.54 -20.92
N THR A 129 5.96 -7.33 -22.22
CA THR A 129 6.14 -8.43 -23.19
C THR A 129 7.61 -8.72 -23.47
N GLN A 130 8.45 -7.68 -23.53
CA GLN A 130 9.87 -7.82 -23.85
C GLN A 130 10.71 -8.33 -22.68
N SER A 131 10.32 -8.01 -21.44
CA SER A 131 11.03 -8.43 -20.23
C SER A 131 10.06 -8.64 -19.06
N PRO A 132 9.20 -9.68 -19.13
CA PRO A 132 8.13 -9.89 -18.16
C PRO A 132 8.64 -10.04 -16.72
N ALA A 133 9.82 -10.62 -16.50
CA ALA A 133 10.42 -10.71 -15.17
C ALA A 133 10.78 -9.33 -14.59
N LEU A 134 11.31 -8.42 -15.42
CA LEU A 134 11.62 -7.05 -14.98
C LEU A 134 10.35 -6.23 -14.78
N PHE A 135 9.33 -6.43 -15.61
CA PHE A 135 8.02 -5.80 -15.42
C PHE A 135 7.42 -6.14 -14.06
N GLU A 136 7.47 -7.41 -13.66
CA GLU A 136 6.97 -7.88 -12.36
C GLU A 136 7.79 -7.35 -11.18
N GLN A 137 9.09 -7.14 -11.38
CA GLN A 137 9.99 -6.57 -10.36
C GLN A 137 10.00 -5.04 -10.31
N SER A 138 9.24 -4.36 -11.18
CA SER A 138 9.23 -2.90 -11.27
C SER A 138 7.81 -2.34 -11.34
N CYS A 139 7.22 -2.28 -12.53
CA CYS A 139 5.92 -1.66 -12.79
C CYS A 139 4.79 -2.36 -12.01
N ALA A 140 4.76 -3.70 -12.06
CA ALA A 140 3.67 -4.47 -11.50
C ALA A 140 3.65 -4.49 -9.97
N ILE A 141 4.77 -4.20 -9.30
CA ILE A 141 4.84 -4.05 -7.83
C ILE A 141 3.90 -2.94 -7.33
N CYS A 142 3.72 -1.89 -8.14
CA CYS A 142 2.88 -0.75 -7.82
C CYS A 142 1.51 -0.85 -8.49
N HIS A 143 1.48 -1.10 -9.80
CA HIS A 143 0.26 -1.03 -10.61
C HIS A 143 -0.54 -2.34 -10.66
N GLY A 144 0.14 -3.48 -10.59
CA GLY A 144 -0.45 -4.82 -10.74
C GLY A 144 -0.19 -5.43 -12.11
N ASN A 145 -0.71 -6.64 -12.32
CA ASN A 145 -0.79 -7.32 -13.60
C ASN A 145 -2.07 -8.18 -13.65
N ASP A 146 -2.37 -8.79 -14.80
CA ASP A 146 -3.41 -9.81 -14.91
C ASP A 146 -2.96 -11.14 -14.32
N LEU A 147 -3.57 -11.53 -13.19
CA LEU A 147 -3.17 -12.74 -12.47
C LEU A 147 -3.58 -14.00 -13.26
N ARG A 148 -2.60 -14.84 -13.58
CA ARG A 148 -2.82 -16.08 -14.35
C ARG A 148 -2.48 -17.29 -13.51
N MET A 149 -3.53 -18.00 -13.10
CA MET A 149 -3.44 -19.19 -12.27
C MET A 149 -4.14 -20.38 -12.94
N GLN A 150 -3.70 -21.59 -12.61
CA GLN A 150 -4.40 -22.82 -12.94
C GLN A 150 -4.20 -23.86 -11.83
N ARG A 151 -5.30 -24.45 -11.35
CA ARG A 151 -5.30 -25.46 -10.27
C ARG A 151 -4.51 -24.98 -9.04
N GLY A 152 -4.62 -23.68 -8.73
CA GLY A 152 -3.96 -23.02 -7.60
C GLY A 152 -2.45 -22.84 -7.76
N ARG A 153 -1.92 -22.87 -8.99
CA ARG A 153 -0.52 -22.57 -9.29
C ARG A 153 -0.42 -21.44 -10.30
N PRO A 154 0.59 -20.56 -10.19
CA PRO A 154 0.83 -19.55 -11.20
C PRO A 154 1.25 -20.19 -12.52
N LEU A 155 0.75 -19.63 -13.62
CA LEU A 155 1.09 -20.07 -14.98
C LEU A 155 2.35 -19.37 -15.51
N ASP A 156 2.68 -18.20 -14.96
CA ASP A 156 3.78 -17.35 -15.39
C ASP A 156 4.22 -16.42 -14.23
N ASN A 157 4.92 -15.34 -14.57
CA ASN A 157 5.51 -14.42 -13.59
C ASN A 157 4.47 -13.49 -12.92
N THR A 158 3.18 -13.60 -13.26
CA THR A 158 2.10 -12.73 -12.71
C THR A 158 1.82 -12.97 -11.22
N TRP A 159 2.55 -13.88 -10.57
CA TRP A 159 2.52 -14.11 -9.13
C TRP A 159 3.93 -14.42 -8.60
N PRO A 160 4.33 -13.88 -7.43
CA PRO A 160 3.55 -13.03 -6.52
C PRO A 160 3.38 -11.60 -7.03
N ASN A 161 2.16 -11.06 -6.91
CA ASN A 161 1.84 -9.70 -7.35
C ASN A 161 1.23 -8.88 -6.21
N HIS A 162 1.81 -7.70 -5.98
CA HIS A 162 1.47 -6.81 -4.86
C HIS A 162 0.92 -5.46 -5.32
N GLY A 163 0.67 -5.29 -6.62
CA GLY A 163 0.21 -4.04 -7.18
C GLY A 163 -1.25 -3.77 -6.85
N ILE A 164 -1.57 -2.49 -6.65
CA ILE A 164 -2.87 -2.08 -6.12
C ILE A 164 -4.02 -2.37 -7.11
N GLY A 165 -3.74 -2.37 -8.41
CA GLY A 165 -4.71 -2.61 -9.49
C GLY A 165 -4.62 -4.01 -10.12
N ARG A 166 -4.12 -5.02 -9.39
CA ARG A 166 -4.10 -6.42 -9.85
C ARG A 166 -5.48 -6.85 -10.36
N ILE A 167 -5.53 -7.51 -11.52
CA ILE A 167 -6.76 -8.17 -11.99
C ILE A 167 -6.74 -9.61 -11.49
N ASN A 168 -7.77 -10.00 -10.74
CA ASN A 168 -7.89 -11.32 -10.10
C ASN A 168 -8.58 -12.34 -11.03
N THR A 169 -8.45 -13.62 -10.69
CA THR A 169 -9.05 -14.73 -11.47
C THR A 169 -10.59 -14.74 -11.43
N ASP A 170 -11.18 -14.17 -10.39
CA ASP A 170 -12.63 -13.92 -10.28
C ASP A 170 -13.11 -12.68 -11.06
N GLY A 171 -12.20 -12.01 -11.79
CA GLY A 171 -12.44 -10.80 -12.57
C GLY A 171 -12.45 -9.51 -11.76
N SER A 172 -12.34 -9.57 -10.42
CA SER A 172 -12.28 -8.38 -9.59
C SER A 172 -10.95 -7.64 -9.74
N ARG A 173 -11.00 -6.32 -9.64
CA ARG A 173 -9.85 -5.44 -9.72
C ARG A 173 -9.44 -5.00 -8.33
N GLY A 174 -8.16 -5.16 -8.00
CA GLY A 174 -7.60 -4.68 -6.76
C GLY A 174 -6.72 -5.68 -6.01
N ASN A 175 -5.87 -5.15 -5.14
CA ASN A 175 -5.26 -5.86 -4.03
C ASN A 175 -5.41 -5.05 -2.74
N CYS A 176 -6.39 -5.40 -1.90
CA CYS A 176 -6.72 -4.66 -0.67
C CYS A 176 -5.54 -4.59 0.32
N ALA A 177 -4.63 -5.55 0.28
CA ALA A 177 -3.45 -5.55 1.15
C ALA A 177 -2.35 -4.57 0.74
N ALA A 178 -2.51 -3.83 -0.37
CA ALA A 178 -1.50 -2.89 -0.85
C ALA A 178 -1.11 -1.82 0.19
N CYS A 179 -2.04 -1.44 1.08
CA CYS A 179 -1.82 -0.37 2.07
C CYS A 179 -1.69 -0.87 3.52
N HIS A 180 -2.57 -1.79 3.97
CA HIS A 180 -2.57 -2.29 5.35
C HIS A 180 -1.96 -3.69 5.50
N GLY A 181 -1.45 -4.28 4.42
CA GLY A 181 -0.88 -5.63 4.46
C GLY A 181 -1.94 -6.74 4.50
N HIS A 182 -1.45 -7.98 4.46
CA HIS A 182 -2.28 -9.18 4.53
C HIS A 182 -2.49 -9.59 5.98
N HIS A 183 -1.57 -10.36 6.55
CA HIS A 183 -1.85 -11.05 7.79
C HIS A 183 -1.74 -10.18 9.04
N ASP A 184 -1.31 -8.91 8.94
CA ASP A 184 -1.28 -8.00 10.08
C ASP A 184 -2.38 -6.94 10.09
N ASP A 185 -3.17 -6.81 9.00
CA ASP A 185 -4.29 -5.87 8.82
C ASP A 185 -4.11 -4.47 9.43
N SER A 186 -2.87 -3.96 9.42
CA SER A 186 -2.45 -2.84 10.26
C SER A 186 -3.03 -1.52 9.77
N MET A 187 -3.94 -0.95 10.56
CA MET A 187 -4.46 0.38 10.30
C MET A 187 -3.41 1.46 10.55
N ALA A 188 -2.51 1.26 11.51
CA ALA A 188 -1.33 2.11 11.67
C ALA A 188 -0.48 2.20 10.39
N ARG A 189 -0.26 1.07 9.69
CA ARG A 189 0.44 1.06 8.40
C ARG A 189 -0.36 1.81 7.33
N ALA A 190 -1.66 1.51 7.17
CA ALA A 190 -2.48 2.19 6.15
C ALA A 190 -2.57 3.71 6.35
N ARG A 191 -2.46 4.17 7.60
CA ARG A 191 -2.51 5.59 7.98
C ARG A 191 -1.13 6.25 8.05
N SER A 192 -0.06 5.52 7.73
CA SER A 192 1.31 6.04 7.70
C SER A 192 1.68 6.45 6.27
N PRO A 193 2.35 7.60 6.07
CA PRO A 193 2.76 8.07 4.75
C PRO A 193 3.76 7.13 4.05
N GLU A 194 4.51 6.34 4.83
CA GLU A 194 5.46 5.35 4.32
C GLU A 194 4.78 4.30 3.43
N THR A 195 3.52 3.94 3.69
CA THR A 195 2.77 2.99 2.86
C THR A 195 2.54 3.53 1.43
N CYS A 196 2.24 4.83 1.33
CA CYS A 196 2.05 5.52 0.06
C CYS A 196 3.37 5.69 -0.68
N GLY A 197 4.43 5.97 0.07
CA GLY A 197 5.79 6.16 -0.42
C GLY A 197 6.39 4.93 -1.10
N LYS A 198 5.82 3.73 -0.94
CA LYS A 198 6.20 2.54 -1.73
C LYS A 198 6.07 2.80 -3.24
N CYS A 199 4.99 3.46 -3.66
CA CYS A 199 4.63 3.63 -5.07
C CYS A 199 4.70 5.10 -5.52
N HIS A 200 4.31 6.03 -4.66
CA HIS A 200 4.30 7.47 -4.97
C HIS A 200 5.64 8.11 -4.62
N ARG A 201 6.69 7.67 -5.33
CA ARG A 201 8.06 8.10 -5.13
C ARG A 201 8.81 8.32 -6.44
N GLY A 202 9.84 9.18 -6.41
CA GLY A 202 10.75 9.40 -7.54
C GLY A 202 10.08 10.04 -8.76
N ASP A 203 10.69 9.87 -9.94
CA ASP A 203 10.32 10.62 -11.15
C ASP A 203 8.95 10.25 -11.74
N THR A 204 8.40 9.11 -11.34
CA THR A 204 7.09 8.61 -11.81
C THR A 204 5.92 9.04 -10.92
N GLY A 205 6.19 9.71 -9.79
CA GLY A 205 5.16 10.27 -8.91
C GLY A 205 5.72 10.77 -7.59
N PRO A 206 6.40 11.94 -7.54
CA PRO A 206 7.23 12.38 -6.42
C PRO A 206 6.44 12.89 -5.20
N ALA A 207 5.25 12.34 -4.97
CA ALA A 207 4.35 12.88 -3.95
C ALA A 207 4.92 12.72 -2.54
N TYR A 208 5.54 11.56 -2.26
CA TYR A 208 6.14 11.30 -0.97
C TYR A 208 7.34 12.22 -0.67
N GLU A 209 8.22 12.45 -1.64
CA GLU A 209 9.35 13.38 -1.51
C GLU A 209 8.89 14.83 -1.36
N ALA A 210 7.90 15.26 -2.15
CA ALA A 210 7.35 16.61 -2.03
C ALA A 210 6.66 16.84 -0.68
N TRP A 211 5.89 15.86 -0.19
CA TRP A 211 5.31 15.92 1.16
C TRP A 211 6.40 16.01 2.23
N LYS A 212 7.43 15.15 2.21
CA LYS A 212 8.55 15.18 3.18
C LYS A 212 9.28 16.53 3.18
N ALA A 213 9.44 17.15 2.02
CA ALA A 213 10.08 18.45 1.86
C ALA A 213 9.16 19.65 2.22
N SER A 214 7.89 19.41 2.53
CA SER A 214 6.93 20.43 2.96
C SER A 214 6.95 20.62 4.48
N ARG A 215 6.30 21.71 4.95
CA ARG A 215 6.07 21.93 6.39
C ARG A 215 5.10 20.93 7.03
N HIS A 216 4.31 20.22 6.24
CA HIS A 216 3.46 19.16 6.74
C HIS A 216 4.27 17.89 7.00
N GLY A 217 5.11 17.47 6.05
CA GLY A 217 5.87 16.24 6.20
C GLY A 217 7.11 16.35 7.08
N ASN A 218 7.83 17.47 7.05
CA ASN A 218 9.08 17.61 7.80
C ASN A 218 8.88 17.48 9.33
N ASP A 219 7.74 17.94 9.85
CA ASP A 219 7.40 17.92 11.27
C ASP A 219 6.45 16.75 11.62
N TRP A 220 5.99 15.95 10.63
CA TRP A 220 4.93 14.95 10.85
C TRP A 220 5.29 13.94 11.92
N GLN A 221 6.50 13.36 11.84
CA GLN A 221 6.96 12.33 12.78
C GLN A 221 6.94 12.82 14.24
N MET A 222 7.24 14.10 14.47
CA MET A 222 7.20 14.68 15.81
C MET A 222 5.77 14.76 16.35
N THR A 223 4.78 14.89 15.47
CA THR A 223 3.37 15.00 15.85
C THR A 223 2.65 13.65 15.89
N SER A 224 3.04 12.71 15.03
CA SER A 224 2.41 11.39 14.98
C SER A 224 2.91 10.46 16.09
N ALA A 225 4.09 10.69 16.67
CA ALA A 225 4.65 9.87 17.75
C ALA A 225 3.73 9.74 18.98
N ALA A 226 2.90 10.75 19.26
CA ALA A 226 1.95 10.74 20.38
C ALA A 226 0.55 10.22 20.00
N VAL A 227 0.34 9.84 18.74
CA VAL A 227 -0.97 9.48 18.19
C VAL A 227 -1.03 7.98 17.95
N ASN A 228 -2.05 7.32 18.50
CA ASN A 228 -2.32 5.92 18.19
C ASN A 228 -3.00 5.81 16.81
N LEU A 229 -2.20 5.64 15.76
CA LEU A 229 -2.70 5.46 14.39
C LEU A 229 -3.49 4.17 14.21
N ASP A 230 -3.37 3.19 15.09
CA ASP A 230 -4.13 1.93 15.02
C ASP A 230 -5.51 2.01 15.68
N LYS A 231 -5.84 3.15 16.30
CA LYS A 231 -7.09 3.36 17.03
C LYS A 231 -8.32 3.06 16.16
N SER A 232 -9.25 2.28 16.71
CA SER A 232 -10.56 2.06 16.10
C SER A 232 -11.37 3.36 16.08
N GLY A 233 -12.09 3.62 14.98
CA GLY A 233 -12.86 4.85 14.81
C GLY A 233 -12.01 6.12 14.70
N PHE A 234 -10.71 6.00 14.39
CA PHE A 234 -9.79 7.13 14.21
C PHE A 234 -10.35 8.19 13.27
N LYS A 235 -10.42 9.44 13.75
CA LYS A 235 -10.73 10.62 12.94
C LYS A 235 -9.68 11.68 13.23
N PRO A 236 -8.92 12.18 12.23
CA PRO A 236 -7.82 13.12 12.47
C PRO A 236 -8.20 14.34 13.32
N VAL A 237 -9.41 14.87 13.12
CA VAL A 237 -9.94 16.03 13.85
C VAL A 237 -10.06 15.84 15.36
N ASN A 238 -10.07 14.59 15.84
CA ASN A 238 -10.18 14.24 17.26
C ASN A 238 -8.84 13.82 17.88
N GLU A 239 -7.75 13.89 17.12
CA GLU A 239 -6.44 13.37 17.53
C GLU A 239 -5.43 14.51 17.65
N ALA A 240 -4.36 14.28 18.42
CA ALA A 240 -3.26 15.23 18.57
C ALA A 240 -2.33 15.28 17.33
N LEU A 241 -2.84 14.96 16.14
CA LEU A 241 -2.11 14.94 14.88
C LEU A 241 -2.13 16.34 14.24
N LYS A 242 -1.12 17.15 14.55
CA LYS A 242 -1.06 18.56 14.12
C LYS A 242 -0.59 18.76 12.67
N ARG A 243 -0.03 17.72 12.04
CA ARG A 243 0.43 17.76 10.66
C ARG A 243 -0.26 16.66 9.84
N PRO A 244 -0.83 16.97 8.67
CA PRO A 244 -1.47 15.97 7.85
C PRO A 244 -0.44 15.14 7.06
N ASP A 245 -0.77 13.88 6.82
CA ASP A 245 -0.10 12.99 5.87
C ASP A 245 -1.00 12.68 4.66
N CYS A 246 -0.55 11.74 3.84
CA CYS A 246 -1.26 11.24 2.67
C CYS A 246 -2.67 10.71 3.04
N TYR A 247 -2.79 9.95 4.12
CA TYR A 247 -4.07 9.38 4.57
C TYR A 247 -5.02 10.49 5.02
N VAL A 248 -4.55 11.43 5.85
CA VAL A 248 -5.38 12.53 6.38
C VAL A 248 -6.02 13.34 5.24
N CYS A 249 -5.23 13.71 4.22
CA CYS A 249 -5.75 14.51 3.11
C CYS A 249 -6.63 13.71 2.15
N HIS A 250 -6.23 12.48 1.79
CA HIS A 250 -6.86 11.77 0.67
C HIS A 250 -7.90 10.73 1.06
N LEU A 251 -7.88 10.17 2.26
CA LEU A 251 -8.70 9.01 2.64
C LEU A 251 -9.46 9.19 3.95
N ALA A 252 -8.89 9.89 4.93
CA ALA A 252 -9.51 10.09 6.23
C ALA A 252 -10.76 10.98 6.15
N PRO A 253 -11.71 10.92 7.10
CA PRO A 253 -12.82 11.86 7.17
C PRO A 253 -12.36 13.32 7.12
N SER A 254 -12.95 14.14 6.22
CA SER A 254 -12.60 15.56 6.09
C SER A 254 -13.07 16.39 7.30
N THR A 255 -14.13 15.94 7.97
CA THR A 255 -14.73 16.58 9.15
C THR A 255 -15.09 15.53 10.22
N GLY A 256 -15.55 16.00 11.39
CA GLY A 256 -16.00 15.12 12.48
C GLY A 256 -17.22 14.27 12.15
N THR A 257 -18.05 14.69 11.18
CA THR A 257 -19.27 13.99 10.75
C THR A 257 -19.07 13.23 9.43
N ALA A 258 -18.04 13.55 8.66
CA ALA A 258 -17.70 12.81 7.45
C ALA A 258 -17.25 11.36 7.73
N SER A 259 -17.29 10.57 6.67
CA SER A 259 -16.77 9.20 6.59
C SER A 259 -15.42 9.17 5.86
N ALA A 260 -14.64 8.13 6.12
CA ALA A 260 -13.43 7.85 5.34
C ALA A 260 -13.83 7.32 3.95
N THR A 261 -12.94 7.47 2.98
CA THR A 261 -13.10 6.94 1.62
C THR A 261 -11.93 6.01 1.27
N HIS A 262 -12.19 5.04 0.40
CA HIS A 262 -11.14 4.23 -0.26
C HIS A 262 -10.89 4.71 -1.70
N ASN A 263 -11.57 5.78 -2.13
CA ASN A 263 -11.36 6.44 -3.41
C ASN A 263 -10.64 7.78 -3.21
N PRO A 264 -9.30 7.85 -3.33
CA PRO A 264 -8.61 9.13 -3.23
C PRO A 264 -9.01 10.13 -4.34
N GLY A 265 -9.63 9.64 -5.43
CA GLY A 265 -10.12 10.44 -6.55
C GLY A 265 -11.26 11.39 -6.20
N GLU A 266 -11.98 11.14 -5.10
CA GLU A 266 -13.07 12.00 -4.59
C GLU A 266 -12.61 13.39 -4.15
N ARG A 267 -11.28 13.61 -4.05
CA ARG A 267 -10.69 14.88 -3.57
C ARG A 267 -9.71 15.51 -4.54
N LEU A 268 -9.61 14.99 -5.77
CA LEU A 268 -8.64 15.46 -6.76
C LEU A 268 -9.31 16.42 -7.74
N SER A 269 -8.87 17.68 -7.76
CA SER A 269 -9.39 18.68 -8.72
C SER A 269 -8.68 18.67 -10.07
N TRP A 270 -7.45 18.15 -10.15
CA TRP A 270 -6.62 18.18 -11.35
C TRP A 270 -6.09 16.78 -11.73
N HIS A 271 -5.80 16.59 -13.03
CA HIS A 271 -4.95 15.52 -13.54
C HIS A 271 -3.46 15.95 -13.51
N LEU A 272 -2.84 15.94 -12.33
CA LEU A 272 -1.47 16.47 -12.15
C LEU A 272 -0.36 15.65 -12.84
N ALA A 273 -0.60 14.36 -13.12
CA ALA A 273 0.37 13.48 -13.79
C ALA A 273 0.41 13.64 -15.33
N ALA A 274 -0.54 14.38 -15.92
CA ALA A 274 -0.53 14.67 -17.35
C ALA A 274 0.56 15.70 -17.68
N THR A 275 1.13 15.68 -18.88
CA THR A 275 2.07 16.74 -19.32
C THR A 275 1.38 18.10 -19.25
N ARG A 276 0.19 18.20 -19.85
CA ARG A 276 -0.74 19.31 -19.70
C ARG A 276 -1.91 18.87 -18.83
N SER A 277 -2.00 19.44 -17.63
CA SER A 277 -3.05 19.13 -16.67
C SER A 277 -4.36 19.81 -17.03
N GLU A 278 -5.44 19.05 -16.92
CA GLU A 278 -6.80 19.56 -17.00
C GLU A 278 -7.53 19.28 -15.69
N HIS A 279 -8.59 20.05 -15.45
CA HIS A 279 -9.47 19.77 -14.33
C HIS A 279 -10.14 18.41 -14.52
N ARG A 280 -10.39 17.74 -13.40
CA ARG A 280 -11.24 16.53 -13.40
C ARG A 280 -12.71 16.92 -13.57
N GLU A 281 -13.53 15.94 -13.92
CA GLU A 281 -14.98 16.08 -13.75
C GLU A 281 -15.31 16.43 -12.30
N GLU A 282 -16.29 17.32 -12.11
CA GLU A 282 -16.74 17.78 -10.78
C GLU A 282 -15.61 18.31 -9.89
N TRP A 283 -14.55 18.87 -10.49
CA TRP A 283 -13.37 19.35 -9.75
C TRP A 283 -13.71 20.36 -8.65
N GLY A 284 -14.77 21.15 -8.82
CA GLY A 284 -15.24 22.14 -7.86
C GLY A 284 -15.67 21.49 -6.54
N ASP A 285 -16.54 20.48 -6.62
CA ASP A 285 -17.01 19.75 -5.45
C ASP A 285 -15.89 18.96 -4.79
N LYS A 286 -15.05 18.28 -5.60
CA LYS A 286 -13.85 17.57 -5.12
C LYS A 286 -12.89 18.51 -4.38
N ARG A 287 -12.76 19.76 -4.85
CA ARG A 287 -11.96 20.79 -4.18
C ARG A 287 -12.58 21.23 -2.88
N LEU A 288 -13.89 21.44 -2.82
CA LEU A 288 -14.57 21.83 -1.58
C LEU A 288 -14.36 20.79 -0.49
N ILE A 289 -14.47 19.50 -0.84
CA ILE A 289 -14.20 18.38 0.09
C ILE A 289 -12.74 18.41 0.58
N MET A 290 -11.76 18.62 -0.30
CA MET A 290 -10.35 18.75 0.13
C MET A 290 -10.14 19.97 1.05
N GLN A 291 -10.78 21.10 0.75
CA GLN A 291 -10.65 22.31 1.55
C GLN A 291 -11.22 22.15 2.96
N GLU A 292 -12.23 21.29 3.18
CA GLU A 292 -12.70 20.95 4.52
C GLU A 292 -11.58 20.37 5.39
N SER A 293 -10.77 19.45 4.83
CA SER A 293 -9.61 18.91 5.54
C SER A 293 -8.62 20.01 5.94
N CYS A 294 -8.41 21.01 5.09
CA CYS A 294 -7.54 22.16 5.38
C CYS A 294 -8.10 23.04 6.51
N ARG A 295 -9.41 23.27 6.52
CA ARG A 295 -10.11 24.17 7.46
C ARG A 295 -10.13 23.66 8.90
N ASN A 296 -9.77 22.40 9.13
CA ASN A 296 -9.53 21.89 10.49
C ASN A 296 -8.33 22.58 11.18
N CYS A 297 -7.40 23.17 10.42
CA CYS A 297 -6.18 23.79 10.96
C CYS A 297 -5.91 25.21 10.44
N HIS A 298 -6.47 25.58 9.28
CA HIS A 298 -6.18 26.83 8.59
C HIS A 298 -7.42 27.71 8.44
N ALA A 299 -7.23 29.03 8.54
CA ALA A 299 -8.28 29.99 8.21
C ALA A 299 -8.64 29.95 6.71
N SER A 300 -9.91 30.17 6.38
CA SER A 300 -10.40 30.13 4.99
C SER A 300 -9.59 31.01 4.04
N THR A 301 -9.23 32.23 4.45
CA THR A 301 -8.40 33.13 3.63
C THR A 301 -7.06 32.51 3.25
N GLN A 302 -6.41 31.77 4.17
CA GLN A 302 -5.15 31.10 3.88
C GLN A 302 -5.36 29.97 2.86
N VAL A 303 -6.42 29.18 3.03
CA VAL A 303 -6.79 28.09 2.13
C VAL A 303 -7.07 28.63 0.72
N ASP A 304 -7.86 29.70 0.61
CA ASP A 304 -8.22 30.30 -0.68
C ASP A 304 -7.00 30.88 -1.40
N MET A 305 -6.12 31.57 -0.68
CA MET A 305 -4.88 32.10 -1.25
C MET A 305 -3.92 30.99 -1.69
N TYR A 306 -3.86 29.89 -0.93
CA TYR A 306 -3.11 28.71 -1.35
C TYR A 306 -3.64 28.15 -2.68
N TYR A 307 -4.95 27.92 -2.81
CA TYR A 307 -5.51 27.36 -4.04
C TYR A 307 -5.36 28.29 -5.25
N ARG A 308 -5.49 29.61 -5.07
CA ARG A 308 -5.21 30.60 -6.12
C ARG A 308 -3.77 30.48 -6.64
N ARG A 309 -2.79 30.38 -5.73
CA ARG A 309 -1.38 30.21 -6.10
C ARG A 309 -1.12 28.84 -6.74
N PHE A 310 -1.73 27.79 -6.20
CA PHE A 310 -1.62 26.45 -6.73
C PHE A 310 -2.14 26.35 -8.18
N ASP A 311 -3.33 26.88 -8.44
CA ASP A 311 -3.93 26.87 -9.78
C ASP A 311 -3.09 27.67 -10.78
N ALA A 312 -2.63 28.86 -10.40
CA ALA A 312 -1.71 29.65 -11.22
C ALA A 312 -0.42 28.87 -11.52
N GLY A 313 0.12 28.16 -10.54
CA GLY A 313 1.28 27.28 -10.72
C GLY A 313 1.02 26.14 -11.70
N VAL A 314 -0.14 25.47 -11.61
CA VAL A 314 -0.52 24.39 -12.55
C VAL A 314 -0.58 24.93 -13.98
N LEU A 315 -1.21 26.09 -14.19
CA LEU A 315 -1.31 26.72 -15.50
C LEU A 315 0.07 27.13 -16.04
N GLU A 316 0.96 27.62 -15.19
CA GLU A 316 2.32 27.99 -15.59
C GLU A 316 3.15 26.76 -15.97
N PHE A 317 3.06 25.66 -15.20
CA PHE A 317 3.70 24.40 -15.58
C PHE A 317 3.14 23.84 -16.89
N ASN A 318 1.84 23.98 -17.14
CA ASN A 318 1.25 23.60 -18.42
C ASN A 318 1.84 24.41 -19.58
N ARG A 319 2.03 25.72 -19.40
CA ARG A 319 2.66 26.60 -20.40
C ARG A 319 4.09 26.16 -20.69
N LEU A 320 4.93 26.07 -19.66
CA LEU A 320 6.33 25.67 -19.77
C LEU A 320 6.49 24.29 -20.43
N ALA A 321 5.68 23.31 -20.01
CA ALA A 321 5.72 21.97 -20.59
C ALA A 321 5.30 21.96 -22.07
N SER A 322 4.28 22.75 -22.44
CA SER A 322 3.82 22.82 -23.83
C SER A 322 4.87 23.47 -24.75
N GLU A 323 5.55 24.51 -24.26
CA GLU A 323 6.68 25.14 -24.95
C GLU A 323 7.84 24.15 -25.14
N ALA A 324 8.24 23.45 -24.07
CA ALA A 324 9.30 22.45 -24.14
C ALA A 324 8.97 21.31 -25.12
N VAL A 325 7.72 20.82 -25.13
CA VAL A 325 7.26 19.82 -26.11
C VAL A 325 7.35 20.35 -27.54
N THR A 326 6.98 21.61 -27.77
CA THR A 326 7.03 22.22 -29.13
C THR A 326 8.46 22.35 -29.66
N LEU A 327 9.44 22.51 -28.76
CA LEU A 327 10.86 22.58 -29.09
C LEU A 327 11.51 21.20 -29.25
N THR A 328 10.80 20.11 -28.92
CA THR A 328 11.32 18.75 -28.90
C THR A 328 10.76 17.95 -30.08
N SER A 329 11.62 17.15 -30.74
CA SER A 329 11.15 16.27 -31.82
C SER A 329 10.12 15.27 -31.29
N ALA A 330 9.03 15.05 -32.05
CA ALA A 330 8.04 14.03 -31.73
C ALA A 330 8.63 12.60 -31.68
N SER A 331 9.78 12.37 -32.33
CA SER A 331 10.49 11.08 -32.28
C SER A 331 11.36 10.91 -31.05
N ASP A 332 11.62 11.97 -30.27
CA ASP A 332 12.43 11.91 -29.06
C ASP A 332 11.55 11.58 -27.83
N SER A 333 11.17 10.31 -27.74
CA SER A 333 10.34 9.82 -26.64
C SER A 333 10.98 10.00 -25.27
N ARG A 334 12.31 10.04 -25.18
CA ARG A 334 13.04 10.20 -23.92
C ARG A 334 12.88 11.61 -23.38
N SER A 335 13.13 12.62 -24.20
CA SER A 335 12.96 14.02 -23.80
C SER A 335 11.50 14.34 -23.50
N LEU A 336 10.55 13.81 -24.29
CA LEU A 336 9.12 13.96 -24.02
C LEU A 336 8.71 13.35 -22.66
N ALA A 337 9.27 12.19 -22.28
CA ALA A 337 9.05 11.60 -20.97
C ALA A 337 9.67 12.44 -19.84
N ALA A 338 10.86 13.00 -20.06
CA ALA A 338 11.52 13.89 -19.10
C ALA A 338 10.73 15.20 -18.88
N ILE A 339 10.20 15.80 -19.95
CA ILE A 339 9.33 16.99 -19.87
C ILE A 339 8.07 16.67 -19.06
N LYS A 340 7.42 15.53 -19.32
CA LYS A 340 6.26 15.09 -18.53
C LYS A 340 6.61 14.93 -17.05
N ALA A 341 7.74 14.29 -16.75
CA ALA A 341 8.21 14.09 -15.37
C ALA A 341 8.50 15.42 -14.66
N ALA A 342 9.18 16.37 -15.31
CA ALA A 342 9.47 17.69 -14.77
C ALA A 342 8.18 18.49 -14.49
N ALA A 343 7.24 18.49 -15.44
CA ALA A 343 5.94 19.15 -15.26
C ALA A 343 5.15 18.54 -14.10
N MET A 344 5.08 17.21 -14.03
CA MET A 344 4.43 16.49 -12.94
C MET A 344 5.08 16.81 -11.58
N LYS A 345 6.42 16.77 -11.51
CA LYS A 345 7.22 17.12 -10.33
C LYS A 345 6.89 18.51 -9.80
N GLY A 346 6.89 19.51 -10.68
CA GLY A 346 6.56 20.89 -10.32
C GLY A 346 5.12 21.05 -9.81
N LYS A 347 4.16 20.46 -10.51
CA LYS A 347 2.73 20.52 -10.15
C LYS A 347 2.40 19.81 -8.84
N ILE A 348 2.95 18.62 -8.64
CA ILE A 348 2.83 17.86 -7.38
C ILE A 348 3.54 18.60 -6.25
N GLY A 349 4.71 19.19 -6.52
CA GLY A 349 5.42 20.08 -5.58
C GLY A 349 4.54 21.25 -5.12
N ALA A 350 3.85 21.91 -6.05
CA ALA A 350 2.93 23.01 -5.73
C ALA A 350 1.73 22.52 -4.91
N ALA A 351 1.16 21.37 -5.27
CA ALA A 351 0.05 20.73 -4.56
C ALA A 351 0.41 20.34 -3.11
N MET A 352 1.69 20.09 -2.82
CA MET A 352 2.14 19.71 -1.47
C MET A 352 3.05 20.72 -0.82
N LEU A 353 3.04 21.98 -1.27
CA LEU A 353 3.81 23.07 -0.63
C LEU A 353 5.32 22.77 -0.54
N SER A 354 5.87 22.09 -1.55
CA SER A 354 7.28 21.76 -1.63
C SER A 354 8.02 22.77 -2.54
N PRO A 355 8.73 23.77 -1.97
CA PRO A 355 9.43 24.75 -2.78
C PRO A 355 10.55 24.13 -3.63
N LEU A 356 11.16 23.06 -3.13
CA LEU A 356 12.21 22.32 -3.85
C LEU A 356 11.69 21.75 -5.16
N HIS A 357 10.62 20.95 -5.12
CA HIS A 357 10.08 20.29 -6.32
C HIS A 357 9.47 21.30 -7.31
N VAL A 358 8.88 22.39 -6.80
CA VAL A 358 8.40 23.50 -7.66
C VAL A 358 9.56 24.13 -8.42
N ARG A 359 10.64 24.49 -7.73
CA ARG A 359 11.82 25.08 -8.36
C ARG A 359 12.43 24.11 -9.38
N ASP A 360 12.69 22.87 -8.96
CA ASP A 360 13.40 21.90 -9.79
C ASP A 360 12.62 21.54 -11.05
N GLY A 361 11.30 21.30 -10.93
CA GLY A 361 10.45 21.08 -12.10
C GLY A 361 10.39 22.29 -13.04
N ALA A 362 10.46 23.52 -12.52
CA ALA A 362 10.46 24.72 -13.35
C ALA A 362 11.80 24.91 -14.07
N THR A 363 12.93 24.74 -13.35
CA THR A 363 14.27 24.81 -13.92
C THR A 363 14.46 23.77 -15.03
N GLU A 364 14.09 22.51 -14.78
CA GLU A 364 14.19 21.43 -15.78
C GLU A 364 13.41 21.75 -17.07
N LEU A 365 12.24 22.40 -16.98
CA LEU A 365 11.47 22.79 -18.16
C LEU A 365 12.05 24.02 -18.87
N LEU A 366 12.59 24.98 -18.12
CA LEU A 366 13.22 26.18 -18.67
C LEU A 366 14.52 25.85 -19.43
N ASP A 367 15.23 24.80 -19.04
CA ASP A 367 16.47 24.39 -19.70
C ASP A 367 16.24 24.03 -21.19
N TYR A 368 15.09 23.45 -21.53
CA TYR A 368 14.68 23.19 -22.93
C TYR A 368 14.51 24.47 -23.76
N GLN A 369 14.35 25.62 -23.12
CA GLN A 369 14.16 26.92 -23.77
C GLN A 369 15.49 27.63 -24.03
N THR A 370 16.60 27.16 -23.44
CA THR A 370 17.92 27.76 -23.61
C THR A 370 18.63 27.24 -24.87
N PRO A 371 19.30 28.10 -25.67
CA PRO A 371 19.97 27.67 -26.91
C PRO A 371 21.11 26.66 -26.71
N SER A 372 21.66 26.57 -25.51
CA SER A 372 22.80 25.69 -25.16
C SER A 372 22.45 24.21 -24.93
N GLY A 373 21.16 23.85 -25.01
CA GLY A 373 20.67 22.48 -24.85
C GLY A 373 20.23 21.79 -26.16
N ARG A 374 20.56 22.35 -27.33
CA ARG A 374 20.34 21.73 -28.65
C ARG A 374 21.57 21.05 -29.20
#